data_AF-A0A3D5FMV7-F1
#
_entry.id   AF-A0A3D5FMV7-F1
#
_cell.length_a   1.000
_cell.length_b   1.000
_cell.length_c   1.000
_cell.angle_alpha   90.00
_cell.angle_beta   90.00
_cell.angle_gamma   90.00
#
_symmetry.space_group_name_H-M   'P 1'
#
loop_
_entity.id
_entity.type
_entity.pdbx_description
1 polymer ?
#
loop_
_entity_poly.entity_id
_entity_poly.type
_entity_poly.pdbx_seq_one_letter_code
_entity_poly.pdbx_strand_id
1 'polypeptide(L)' 'MASQALVGWVCSFIVLGLLVAYVSLELVKRWRVNLRLTGLDEGLLDDEGISVEVITDAPKGSMVDSRVPVIPLQDEG' A
#
# COMPACT_ATOMS: atom_id res chain seq x y z
N MET A 1 -33.80 10.29 -32.81
CA MET A 1 -33.52 9.06 -32.05
C MET A 1 -32.03 8.81 -32.13
N ALA A 2 -31.31 8.74 -31.01
CA ALA A 2 -29.90 8.36 -31.05
C ALA A 2 -29.79 6.91 -31.53
N SER A 3 -28.78 6.60 -32.36
CA SER A 3 -28.59 5.23 -32.81
C SER A 3 -28.20 4.34 -31.62
N GLN A 4 -28.78 3.14 -31.55
CA GLN A 4 -28.47 2.17 -30.49
C GLN A 4 -26.95 1.87 -30.40
N ALA A 5 -26.27 1.91 -31.54
CA ALA A 5 -24.82 1.78 -31.62
C ALA A 5 -24.07 2.94 -30.93
N LEU A 6 -24.51 4.19 -31.12
CA LEU A 6 -23.90 5.36 -30.46
C LEU A 6 -24.03 5.24 -28.94
N VAL A 7 -25.22 4.88 -28.45
CA VAL A 7 -25.48 4.73 -27.02
C VAL A 7 -24.61 3.63 -26.41
N GLY A 8 -24.50 2.48 -27.08
CA GLY A 8 -23.65 1.37 -26.62
C GLY A 8 -22.17 1.76 -26.54
N TRP A 9 -21.67 2.50 -27.54
CA TRP A 9 -20.29 2.96 -27.56
C TRP A 9 -19.99 3.94 -26.41
N VAL A 10 -20.87 4.92 -26.19
CA VAL A 10 -20.73 5.90 -25.10
C VAL A 10 -20.74 5.23 -23.73
N CYS A 11 -21.70 4.32 -23.48
CA CYS A 11 -21.75 3.59 -22.20
C CYS A 11 -20.47 2.77 -21.97
N SER A 12 -19.94 2.11 -23.00
CA SER A 12 -18.69 1.35 -22.90
C SER A 12 -17.50 2.25 -22.54
N PHE A 13 -17.37 3.40 -23.19
CA PHE A 13 -16.31 4.37 -22.89
C PHE A 13 -16.40 4.91 -21.47
N ILE A 14 -17.60 5.16 -20.96
CA ILE A 14 -17.78 5.63 -19.58
C ILE A 14 -17.32 4.56 -18.60
N VAL A 15 -17.76 3.31 -18.77
CA VAL A 15 -17.40 2.22 -17.85
C VAL A 15 -15.90 1.97 -17.88
N LEU A 16 -15.29 1.89 -19.08
CA LEU A 16 -13.84 1.72 -19.22
C LEU A 16 -13.08 2.92 -18.65
N GLY A 17 -13.53 4.14 -18.91
CA GLY A 17 -12.93 5.36 -18.40
C GLY A 17 -12.95 5.41 -16.87
N LEU A 18 -14.07 5.04 -16.24
CA LEU A 18 -14.17 4.96 -14.79
C LEU A 18 -13.25 3.89 -14.21
N LEU A 19 -13.14 2.73 -14.86
CA LEU A 19 -12.24 1.66 -14.44
C LEU A 19 -10.78 2.10 -14.52
N VAL A 20 -10.37 2.72 -15.62
CA VAL A 20 -9.01 3.25 -15.79
C VAL A 20 -8.72 4.35 -14.76
N ALA A 21 -9.68 5.25 -14.52
CA ALA A 21 -9.54 6.30 -13.51
C ALA A 21 -9.36 5.69 -12.11
N TYR A 22 -10.17 4.69 -11.75
CA TYR A 22 -10.08 3.99 -10.47
C TYR A 22 -8.70 3.37 -10.25
N VAL A 23 -8.21 2.59 -11.22
CA VAL A 23 -6.88 1.97 -11.16
C VAL A 23 -5.77 3.01 -11.07
N SER A 24 -5.87 4.10 -11.84
CA SER A 24 -4.89 5.19 -11.81
C SER A 24 -4.83 5.87 -10.44
N LEU A 25 -5.98 6.08 -9.79
CA LEU A 25 -6.05 6.64 -8.45
C LEU A 25 -5.40 5.71 -7.42
N GLU A 26 -5.62 4.40 -7.52
CA GLU A 26 -4.92 3.45 -6.65
C GLU A 26 -3.41 3.44 -6.87
N LEU A 27 -2.95 3.56 -8.12
CA LEU A 27 -1.53 3.63 -8.44
C LEU A 27 -0.88 4.87 -7.83
N VAL A 28 -1.52 6.03 -7.96
CA VAL A 28 -1.05 7.29 -7.35
C VAL A 28 -1.01 7.18 -5.82
N LYS A 29 -2.03 6.57 -5.20
CA LYS A 29 -2.04 6.31 -3.75
C LYS A 29 -0.82 5.48 -3.33
N ARG A 30 -0.58 4.35 -4.00
CA ARG A 30 0.58 3.48 -3.72
C ARG A 30 1.91 4.20 -3.91
N TRP A 31 2.03 5.01 -4.96
CA TRP A 31 3.25 5.77 -5.22
C TRP A 31 3.51 6.83 -4.13
N ARG A 32 2.48 7.55 -3.68
CA ARG A 32 2.59 8.52 -2.58
C ARG A 32 3.05 7.86 -1.29
N VAL A 33 2.51 6.68 -0.96
CA VAL A 33 2.92 5.90 0.21
C VAL A 33 4.39 5.48 0.09
N ASN A 34 4.82 5.00 -1.08
CA ASN A 34 6.21 4.59 -1.31
C ASN A 34 7.21 5.75 -1.14
N LEU A 35 6.86 6.95 -1.61
CA LEU A 35 7.67 8.16 -1.42
C LEU A 35 7.82 8.50 0.07
N ARG A 36 6.74 8.44 0.84
CA ARG A 36 6.77 8.69 2.30
C ARG A 36 7.57 7.63 3.05
N LEU A 37 7.43 6.35 2.68
CA LEU A 37 8.23 5.26 3.23
C LEU A 37 9.73 5.46 3.00
N THR A 38 10.12 5.88 1.79
CA THR A 38 11.52 6.15 1.46
C THR A 38 12.06 7.36 2.22
N GLY A 39 11.19 8.32 2.53
CA GLY A 39 11.50 9.48 3.37
C GLY A 39 11.50 9.22 4.87
N LEU A 40 11.24 7.98 5.32
CA LEU A 40 11.10 7.61 6.74
C LEU A 40 10.10 8.50 7.49
N ASP A 41 9.00 8.85 6.83
CA ASP A 41 7.96 9.71 7.43
C ASP A 41 7.21 8.96 8.55
N GLU A 42 7.41 9.39 9.80
CA GLU A 42 6.77 8.82 10.99
C GLU A 42 5.25 9.01 11.00
N GLY A 43 4.74 10.06 10.34
CA GLY A 43 3.30 10.32 10.21
C GLY A 43 2.56 9.27 9.37
N LEU A 44 3.26 8.25 8.87
CA LEU A 44 2.68 7.07 8.23
C LEU A 44 2.12 6.07 9.24
N LEU A 45 2.58 6.12 10.50
CA LEU A 45 2.11 5.25 11.59
C LEU A 45 0.67 5.57 12.02
N ASP A 46 0.26 6.84 11.88
CA ASP A 46 -1.05 7.34 12.27
C ASP A 46 -2.04 7.45 11.08
N ASP A 47 -1.66 6.99 9.89
CA ASP A 47 -2.44 7.15 8.66
C ASP A 47 -3.53 6.06 8.55
N GLU A 48 -4.80 6.48 8.49
CA GLU A 48 -5.98 5.59 8.49
C GLU A 48 -6.01 4.61 7.29
N GLY A 49 -5.32 4.95 6.20
CA GLY A 49 -5.23 4.12 4.99
C GLY A 49 -4.18 3.01 5.02
N ILE A 50 -3.43 2.86 6.12
CA ILE A 50 -2.26 1.98 6.20
C ILE A 50 -2.39 1.05 7.41
N SER A 51 -2.19 -0.24 7.18
CA SER A 51 -2.11 -1.24 8.26
C SER A 51 -0.66 -1.42 8.66
N VAL A 52 -0.32 -1.06 9.89
CA VAL A 52 1.00 -1.29 10.49
C VAL A 52 0.93 -2.54 11.35
N GLU A 53 1.81 -3.50 11.10
CA GLU A 53 1.90 -4.74 11.89
C GLU A 53 3.27 -4.81 12.56
N VAL A 54 3.28 -5.03 13.87
CA VAL A 54 4.52 -5.22 14.64
C VAL A 54 4.88 -6.70 14.59
N ILE A 55 5.94 -7.04 13.85
CA ILE A 55 6.43 -8.41 13.76
C ILE A 55 7.32 -8.70 14.98
N THR A 56 6.75 -9.33 16.01
CA THR A 56 7.48 -9.70 17.24
C THR A 56 8.10 -11.09 17.18
N ASP A 57 7.54 -11.99 16.38
CA ASP A 57 8.03 -13.36 16.22
C ASP A 57 8.87 -13.50 14.95
N ALA A 58 9.98 -14.23 15.08
CA ALA A 58 10.79 -14.59 13.94
C ALA A 58 10.03 -15.59 13.03
N PRO A 59 10.30 -15.61 11.72
CA PRO A 59 9.64 -16.52 10.78
C PRO A 59 9.71 -17.99 11.25
N LYS A 60 8.70 -18.80 10.91
CA LYS A 60 8.72 -20.24 11.22
C LYS A 60 9.98 -20.89 10.62
N GLY A 61 10.78 -21.54 11.46
CA GLY A 61 12.07 -22.11 11.08
C GLY A 61 13.27 -21.21 11.34
N SER A 62 13.05 -19.99 11.86
CA SER A 62 14.13 -19.17 12.41
C SER A 62 14.69 -19.83 13.67
N MET A 63 16.01 -19.97 13.74
CA MET A 63 16.73 -20.54 14.86
C MET A 63 17.61 -19.44 15.46
N VAL A 64 17.63 -19.34 16.79
CA VAL A 64 18.57 -18.46 17.49
C VAL A 64 19.98 -19.00 17.22
N ASP A 65 20.74 -18.35 16.33
CA ASP A 65 22.14 -18.68 16.12
C ASP A 65 22.97 -18.09 17.26
N SER A 66 23.57 -18.96 18.07
CA SER A 66 24.46 -18.61 19.19
C SER A 66 25.66 -17.75 18.79
N ARG A 67 25.98 -17.65 17.49
CA ARG A 67 27.12 -16.87 16.99
C ARG A 67 26.88 -15.36 16.96
N VAL A 68 25.62 -14.90 17.03
CA VAL A 68 25.29 -13.48 17.03
C VAL A 68 24.73 -13.10 18.41
N PRO A 69 25.42 -12.25 19.18
CA PRO A 69 24.91 -11.82 20.48
C PRO A 69 23.64 -11.00 20.29
N VAL A 70 22.62 -11.29 21.10
CA VAL A 70 21.40 -10.47 21.18
C VAL A 70 21.77 -9.16 21.87
N ILE A 71 21.69 -8.04 21.14
CA ILE A 71 21.87 -6.71 21.71
C ILE A 71 20.52 -6.30 22.31
N PRO A 72 20.42 -6.10 23.64
CA PRO A 72 19.18 -5.62 24.23
C PRO A 72 18.85 -4.23 23.70
N LEU A 73 17.60 -4.02 23.32
CA LEU A 73 17.08 -2.69 23.03
C LEU A 73 17.14 -1.87 24.32
N GLN A 74 17.79 -0.72 24.27
CA GLN A 74 17.90 0.19 25.40
C GLN A 74 16.59 0.99 25.45
N ASP A 75 15.81 0.82 26.51
CA ASP A 75 14.65 1.68 26.78
C ASP A 75 15.18 3.08 27.13
N GLU A 76 15.07 4.01 26.18
CA GLU A 76 15.24 5.44 26.42
C GLU A 76 14.01 5.91 27.20
N GLY A 77 14.16 6.04 28.53
CA GLY A 77 13.11 6.47 29.45
C GLY A 77 12.82 7.96 29.45
#